data_AF-A0AAU2JX44-F1
#
_entry.id   AF-A0AAU2JX44-F1
#
_cell.length_a   1.000
_cell.length_b   1.000
_cell.length_c   1.000
_cell.angle_alpha   90.00
_cell.angle_beta   90.00
_cell.angle_gamma   90.00
#
_symmetry.space_group_name_H-M   'P 1'
#
loop_
_entity.id
_entity.type
_entity.pdbx_description
1 polymer ?
#
loop_
_entity_poly.entity_id
_entity_poly.type
_entity_poly.pdbx_seq_one_letter_code
_entity_poly.pdbx_strand_id
1 'polypeptide(L)'
;MGTLPVYPWRLAPDGLATRRQLRAAGLRPGGQDVVAQLERPRYRRGPLIAFLYRIELALPVRPMTEAKAVALAKANAARRTCPTCRRDAGYVIPASLGECVPCAYPEEQRAA
;
A
#
# COMPACT_ATOMS: atom_id res chain seq x y z
N MET A 1 3.70 6.69 31.82
CA MET A 1 3.66 5.77 30.66
C MET A 1 2.29 5.11 30.65
N GLY A 2 1.36 5.61 29.84
CA GLY A 2 0.03 5.04 29.74
C GLY A 2 0.08 3.74 28.94
N THR A 3 -0.37 2.63 29.53
CA THR A 3 -0.54 1.37 28.81
C THR A 3 -1.71 1.53 27.83
N LEU A 4 -1.50 1.17 26.57
CA LEU A 4 -2.60 1.14 25.60
C LEU A 4 -3.55 0.00 25.97
N PRO A 5 -4.87 0.23 26.05
CA PRO A 5 -5.84 -0.84 26.24
C PRO A 5 -5.67 -1.93 25.17
N VAL A 6 -5.72 -3.19 25.59
CA VAL A 6 -5.66 -4.35 24.70
C VAL A 6 -6.99 -5.10 24.79
N TYR A 7 -7.67 -5.22 23.67
CA TYR A 7 -8.94 -5.92 23.55
C TYR A 7 -8.75 -7.29 22.91
N PRO A 8 -9.40 -8.35 23.42
CA PRO A 8 -9.45 -9.63 22.73
C PRO A 8 -10.18 -9.51 21.39
N TRP A 9 -9.91 -10.45 20.49
CA TRP A 9 -10.54 -10.53 19.19
C TRP A 9 -12.08 -10.41 19.27
N ARG A 10 -12.64 -9.45 18.52
CA ARG A 10 -14.09 -9.11 18.48
C ARG A 10 -14.68 -8.53 19.76
N LEU A 11 -13.85 -8.16 20.75
CA LEU A 11 -14.29 -7.55 22.00
C LEU A 11 -13.81 -6.08 22.17
N ALA A 12 -13.45 -5.42 21.07
CA ALA A 12 -13.20 -3.98 21.11
C ALA A 12 -14.54 -3.23 21.23
N PRO A 13 -14.59 -2.15 22.02
CA PRO A 13 -15.79 -1.32 22.13
C PRO A 13 -16.11 -0.62 20.81
N ASP A 14 -17.37 -0.21 20.67
CA ASP A 14 -17.82 0.60 19.55
C ASP A 14 -17.08 1.95 19.49
N GLY A 15 -17.12 2.58 18.31
CA GLY A 15 -16.41 3.85 18.07
C GLY A 15 -14.91 3.67 17.77
N LEU A 16 -14.38 2.44 17.84
CA LEU A 16 -13.02 2.09 17.45
C LEU A 16 -12.99 1.30 16.15
N ALA A 17 -12.01 1.62 15.30
CA ALA A 17 -11.79 0.90 14.04
C ALA A 17 -10.31 0.68 13.77
N THR A 18 -10.02 -0.48 13.17
CA THR A 18 -8.72 -0.74 12.57
C THR A 18 -8.50 0.14 11.34
N ARG A 19 -7.24 0.37 10.97
CA ARG A 19 -6.89 1.11 9.74
C ARG A 19 -7.57 0.55 8.49
N ARG A 20 -7.76 -0.77 8.42
CA ARG A 20 -8.44 -1.45 7.31
C ARG A 20 -9.95 -1.18 7.31
N GLN A 21 -10.60 -1.20 8.47
CA GLN A 21 -12.02 -0.85 8.61
C GLN A 21 -12.26 0.62 8.24
N LEU A 22 -11.42 1.54 8.72
CA LEU A 22 -11.49 2.94 8.31
C LEU A 22 -11.36 3.07 6.78
N ARG A 23 -10.41 2.37 6.17
CA ARG A 23 -10.21 2.44 4.72
C ARG A 23 -11.41 1.93 3.93
N ALA A 24 -12.05 0.85 4.40
CA ALA A 24 -13.28 0.33 3.80
C ALA A 24 -14.44 1.33 3.89
N ALA A 25 -14.47 2.15 4.95
CA ALA A 25 -15.42 3.24 5.12
C ALA A 25 -15.02 4.55 4.39
N GLY A 26 -13.97 4.54 3.56
CA GLY A 26 -13.49 5.77 2.90
C GLY A 26 -12.78 6.76 3.83
N LEU A 27 -12.39 6.31 5.03
CA LEU A 27 -11.75 7.11 6.07
C LEU A 27 -10.26 6.78 6.24
N ARG A 28 -9.54 7.67 6.88
CA ARG A 28 -8.15 7.52 7.35
C ARG A 28 -8.06 7.95 8.82
N PRO A 29 -7.06 7.49 9.60
CA PRO A 29 -6.91 7.86 11.01
C PRO A 29 -6.82 9.37 11.32
N GLY A 30 -6.69 10.23 10.32
CA GLY A 30 -6.65 11.67 10.55
C GLY A 30 -5.32 12.21 11.10
N GLY A 31 -4.39 11.35 11.51
CA GLY A 31 -3.14 11.75 12.18
C GLY A 31 -3.18 11.52 13.70
N GLN A 32 -4.26 10.95 14.22
CA GLN A 32 -4.37 10.56 15.62
C GLN A 32 -3.41 9.40 15.95
N ASP A 33 -2.98 9.36 17.21
CA ASP A 33 -2.23 8.24 17.76
C ASP A 33 -3.10 6.98 17.91
N VAL A 34 -2.43 5.84 18.07
CA VAL A 34 -3.10 4.58 18.39
C VAL A 34 -3.75 4.71 19.77
N VAL A 35 -5.03 4.37 19.90
CA VAL A 35 -5.77 4.48 21.17
C VAL A 35 -5.96 3.15 21.87
N ALA A 36 -5.86 2.04 21.14
CA ALA A 36 -5.96 0.68 21.67
C ALA A 36 -5.40 -0.35 20.70
N GLN A 37 -5.22 -1.58 21.16
CA GLN A 37 -4.80 -2.73 20.37
C GLN A 37 -5.88 -3.82 20.42
N LEU A 38 -6.03 -4.55 19.32
CA LEU A 38 -6.87 -5.73 19.22
C LEU A 38 -5.97 -6.93 19.00
N GLU A 39 -6.10 -7.95 19.84
CA GLU A 39 -5.29 -9.16 19.75
C GLU A 39 -6.11 -10.38 19.39
N ARG A 40 -5.70 -11.06 18.32
CA ARG A 40 -6.22 -12.38 17.95
C ARG A 40 -5.21 -13.46 18.28
N PRO A 41 -5.51 -14.37 19.24
CA PRO A 41 -4.60 -15.45 19.58
C PRO A 41 -4.41 -16.39 18.39
N ARG A 42 -3.22 -16.98 18.31
CA ARG A 42 -2.87 -17.99 17.31
C ARG A 42 -2.19 -19.18 17.99
N TYR A 43 -2.48 -20.37 17.50
CA TYR A 43 -1.83 -21.57 18.00
C TYR A 43 -0.34 -21.58 17.61
N ARG A 44 0.54 -21.78 18.60
CA ARG A 44 2.02 -21.86 18.46
C ARG A 44 2.68 -20.66 17.77
N ARG A 45 2.03 -19.48 17.77
CA ARG A 45 2.57 -18.23 17.19
C ARG A 45 2.10 -17.05 18.04
N GLY A 46 2.84 -15.93 18.01
CA GLY A 46 2.39 -14.69 18.64
C GLY A 46 1.03 -14.21 18.11
N PRO A 47 0.25 -13.45 18.90
CA PRO A 47 -1.06 -12.97 18.47
C PRO A 47 -0.95 -12.09 17.23
N LEU A 48 -2.04 -12.01 16.46
CA LEU A 48 -2.17 -10.95 15.46
C LEU A 48 -2.63 -9.69 16.17
N ILE A 49 -1.86 -8.62 16.00
CA ILE A 49 -2.14 -7.32 16.58
C ILE A 49 -2.76 -6.44 15.50
N ALA A 50 -3.85 -5.76 15.82
CA ALA A 50 -4.38 -4.67 15.01
C ALA A 50 -4.53 -3.42 15.86
N PHE A 51 -4.00 -2.30 15.39
CA PHE A 51 -4.16 -1.01 16.05
C PHE A 51 -5.53 -0.42 15.78
N LEU A 52 -6.13 0.11 16.84
CA LEU A 52 -7.42 0.75 16.84
C LEU A 52 -7.27 2.28 16.92
N TYR A 53 -8.18 2.95 16.22
CA TYR A 53 -8.28 4.39 16.11
C TYR A 53 -9.73 4.79 16.36
N ARG A 54 -9.96 5.99 16.87
CA ARG A 54 -11.31 6.55 17.03
C ARG A 54 -11.89 6.90 15.67
N ILE A 55 -13.12 6.43 15.43
CA ILE A 55 -13.86 6.72 14.20
C ILE A 55 -14.24 8.21 14.13
N GLU A 56 -14.61 8.81 15.26
CA GLU A 56 -15.03 10.23 15.34
C GLU A 56 -13.94 11.22 14.91
N LEU A 57 -12.66 10.86 15.08
CA LEU A 57 -11.50 11.66 14.70
C LEU A 57 -10.96 11.28 13.31
N ALA A 58 -11.57 10.28 12.67
CA ALA A 58 -11.15 9.85 11.34
C ALA A 58 -11.56 10.91 10.31
N LEU A 59 -10.69 11.09 9.32
CA LEU A 59 -10.92 12.03 8.23
C LEU A 59 -11.19 11.27 6.94
N PRO A 60 -11.90 11.85 5.96
CA PRO A 60 -11.97 11.29 4.63
C PRO A 60 -10.58 10.98 4.07
N VAL A 61 -10.49 9.87 3.34
CA VAL A 61 -9.30 9.57 2.54
C VAL A 61 -9.05 10.73 1.59
N ARG A 62 -7.79 11.18 1.52
CA ARG A 62 -7.40 12.21 0.56
C ARG A 62 -7.67 11.68 -0.85
N PRO A 63 -8.49 12.37 -1.67
CA PRO A 63 -8.76 11.93 -3.02
C PRO A 63 -7.47 11.95 -3.85
N MET A 64 -7.48 11.16 -4.92
CA MET A 64 -6.48 11.31 -5.96
C MET A 64 -6.69 12.67 -6.62
N THR A 65 -5.62 13.43 -6.79
CA THR A 65 -5.66 14.72 -7.49
C THR A 65 -5.07 14.56 -8.87
N GLU A 66 -5.48 15.42 -9.81
CA GLU A 66 -4.97 15.38 -11.18
C GLU A 66 -3.43 15.51 -11.22
N ALA A 67 -2.88 16.43 -10.43
CA ALA A 67 -1.43 16.58 -10.30
C ALA A 67 -0.72 15.29 -9.86
N LYS A 68 -1.33 14.50 -8.95
CA LYS A 68 -0.78 13.20 -8.54
C LYS A 68 -0.92 12.14 -9.63
N ALA A 69 -2.01 12.18 -10.41
CA ALA A 69 -2.23 11.26 -11.52
C ALA A 69 -1.17 11.50 -12.61
N VAL A 70 -0.95 12.75 -12.98
CA VAL A 70 0.12 13.16 -13.91
C VAL A 70 1.50 12.76 -13.38
N ALA A 71 1.78 12.99 -12.10
CA ALA A 71 3.07 12.60 -11.51
C ALA A 71 3.29 11.08 -11.56
N LEU A 72 2.26 10.29 -11.27
CA LEU A 72 2.33 8.82 -11.34
C LEU A 72 2.51 8.35 -12.79
N ALA A 73 1.80 8.96 -13.74
CA ALA A 73 1.95 8.66 -15.16
C ALA A 73 3.37 8.94 -15.64
N LYS A 74 3.96 10.08 -15.27
CA LYS A 74 5.37 10.41 -15.56
C LYS A 74 6.35 9.40 -14.94
N ALA A 75 6.14 9.04 -13.68
CA ALA A 75 6.98 8.04 -13.01
C ALA A 75 6.88 6.67 -13.68
N ASN A 76 5.68 6.24 -14.08
CA ASN A 76 5.48 4.99 -14.80
C ASN A 76 6.11 5.03 -16.20
N ALA A 77 5.95 6.14 -16.94
CA ALA A 77 6.58 6.31 -18.24
C ALA A 77 8.11 6.18 -18.16
N ALA A 78 8.73 6.80 -17.14
CA ALA A 78 10.18 6.70 -16.92
C ALA A 78 10.63 5.25 -16.64
N ARG A 79 9.84 4.47 -15.90
CA ARG A 79 10.15 3.07 -15.59
C ARG A 79 9.88 2.10 -16.73
N ARG A 80 9.12 2.52 -17.75
CA ARG A 80 8.73 1.70 -18.90
C ARG A 80 9.46 2.07 -20.19
N THR A 81 10.02 3.28 -20.26
CA THR A 81 10.78 3.73 -21.43
C THR A 81 12.18 3.14 -21.41
N CYS A 82 12.50 2.34 -22.42
CA CYS A 82 13.82 1.75 -22.54
C CYS A 82 14.87 2.81 -22.88
N PRO A 83 15.99 2.90 -22.15
CA PRO A 83 17.05 3.86 -22.47
C PRO A 83 17.71 3.58 -23.83
N THR A 84 17.77 2.32 -24.25
CA THR A 84 18.43 1.88 -25.48
C THR A 84 17.60 2.16 -26.74
N CYS A 85 16.36 1.69 -26.79
CA CYS A 85 15.50 1.86 -27.98
C CYS A 85 14.53 3.05 -27.87
N ARG A 86 14.44 3.70 -26.71
CA ARG A 86 13.59 4.88 -26.42
C ARG A 86 12.09 4.64 -26.60
N ARG A 87 11.65 3.38 -26.64
CA ARG A 87 10.22 3.00 -26.73
C ARG A 87 9.68 2.66 -25.35
N ASP A 88 8.38 2.90 -25.15
CA ASP A 88 7.65 2.32 -24.02
C ASP A 88 7.53 0.81 -24.21
N ALA A 89 8.10 0.05 -23.28
CA ALA A 89 8.12 -1.41 -23.32
C ALA A 89 6.75 -2.05 -23.03
N GLY A 90 5.78 -1.29 -22.49
CA GLY A 90 4.49 -1.83 -22.06
C GLY A 90 4.49 -2.36 -20.62
N TYR A 91 5.66 -2.54 -20.02
CA TYR A 91 5.87 -3.07 -18.66
C TYR A 91 7.01 -2.34 -17.95
N VAL A 92 7.05 -2.44 -16.61
CA VAL A 92 8.15 -1.87 -15.82
C VAL A 92 9.42 -2.65 -16.12
N ILE A 93 10.42 -1.96 -16.66
CA ILE A 93 11.70 -2.55 -17.04
C ILE A 93 12.40 -3.11 -15.78
N PRO A 94 12.85 -4.38 -15.79
CA PRO A 94 13.58 -4.96 -14.68
C PRO A 94 14.88 -4.18 -14.40
N ALA A 95 15.09 -3.80 -13.14
CA ALA A 95 16.29 -3.07 -12.74
C ALA A 95 17.59 -3.86 -13.00
N SER A 96 17.53 -5.19 -13.01
CA SER A 96 18.66 -6.08 -13.31
C SER A 96 19.10 -6.03 -14.78
N LEU A 97 18.18 -5.73 -15.70
CA LEU A 97 18.49 -5.62 -17.12
C LEU A 97 18.89 -4.19 -17.48
N GLY A 98 18.33 -3.18 -16.80
CA GLY A 98 18.56 -1.77 -17.11
C GLY A 98 17.93 -1.30 -18.44
N GLU A 99 17.45 -2.23 -19.26
CA GLU A 99 16.79 -2.00 -20.53
C GLU A 99 15.66 -3.02 -20.75
N CYS A 100 14.83 -2.80 -21.77
CA CYS A 100 13.73 -3.71 -22.05
C CYS A 100 14.25 -5.09 -22.51
N VAL A 101 13.49 -6.15 -22.22
CA VAL A 101 13.75 -7.53 -22.64
C VAL A 101 14.09 -7.66 -24.13
N PRO A 102 13.38 -7.00 -25.08
CA PRO A 102 13.78 -6.99 -26.49
C PRO A 102 15.20 -6.51 -26.78
N CYS A 103 15.70 -5.51 -26.02
CA CYS A 103 17.05 -5.00 -26.19
C CYS A 103 18.08 -5.91 -25.51
N ALA A 104 17.74 -6.44 -24.33
CA ALA A 104 18.62 -7.32 -23.58
C ALA A 104 18.82 -8.69 -24.25
N TYR A 105 17.80 -9.19 -24.96
CA TYR A 105 17.81 -10.48 -25.65
C TYR A 105 17.24 -10.38 -27.08
N PRO A 106 17.94 -9.75 -28.03
CA PRO A 106 17.44 -9.53 -29.39
C PRO A 106 17.21 -10.83 -30.19
N GLU A 107 18.04 -11.84 -29.97
CA GLU A 107 17.98 -13.15 -30.64
C GLU A 107 16.79 -14.00 -30.21
N GLU A 108 16.38 -13.95 -28.94
CA GLU A 108 15.26 -14.72 -28.41
C GLU A 108 13.91 -14.32 -29.04
N GLN A 109 13.81 -13.12 -29.60
CA GLN A 109 12.61 -12.65 -30.31
C GLN A 109 12.48 -13.19 -31.74
N ARG A 110 13.56 -13.72 -32.33
CA ARG A 110 13.59 -14.21 -33.72
C ARG A 110 13.25 -15.69 -33.85
N ALA A 111 13.14 -16.43 -32.75
CA ALA A 111 12.71 -17.82 -32.73
C ALA A 111 11.17 -17.90 -32.76
N ALA A 112 10.58 -17.78 -33.95
CA ALA A 112 9.18 -18.06 -34.24
C ALA A 112 9.08 -19.08 -35.38
#